data_AF-A0AA35W2I6-F1
#
_entry.id   AF-A0AA35W2I6-F1
#
_cell.length_a   1.000
_cell.length_b   1.000
_cell.length_c   1.000
_cell.angle_alpha   90.00
_cell.angle_beta   90.00
_cell.angle_gamma   90.00
#
_symmetry.space_group_name_H-M   'P 1'
#
loop_
_entity.id
_entity.type
_entity.pdbx_description
1 polymer ?
#
loop_
_entity_poly.entity_id
_entity_poly.type
_entity_poly.pdbx_seq_one_letter_code
_entity_poly.pdbx_strand_id
1 'polypeptide(L)'
;CSEVLELGERRAGLTNFLASTLCASWRGEWERGGEERVVQSLLRHRQLILELCCFGGIGIRSMRHVEDIAVDLWAFVHYTLHRSQEDGEEFVRLLGDQVAANSAANSCLHGDCRVRLTILSFLVGVASRRGSSHFLSQFSREIMEKLSDLTATKPRYFINSLTHRRKQRLLQTLLLLLPHLPSEGDEDLAGRTLQLLGSDNQPSVRHLLEWTASVLLARQPHLVSSLLLPALLPDSQFRLSRLQSVFTVALHLTQAWDHAHTVRYCKTLLPLVFPWTTCHHFLVRLYAQKTAQVVWEEGREGEEGQLEGFINSCIMFMREHSDAARSSHKLEANVGLSLLRPFSDLSVQVYPERVALANCWGSL
;
A
#
# COMPACT_ATOMS: atom_id res chain seq x y z
N CYS A 1 21.49 -17.49 5.87
CA CYS A 1 20.10 -17.05 6.10
C CYS A 1 19.07 -18.02 5.56
N SER A 2 19.18 -18.49 4.29
CA SER A 2 18.21 -19.44 3.69
C SER A 2 18.00 -20.69 4.54
N GLU A 3 19.08 -21.35 4.98
CA GLU A 3 19.01 -22.60 5.75
C GLU A 3 18.24 -22.50 7.07
N VAL A 4 18.38 -21.39 7.82
CA VAL A 4 17.70 -21.21 9.12
C VAL A 4 16.20 -20.97 8.93
N LEU A 5 15.82 -20.28 7.85
CA LEU A 5 14.42 -20.03 7.52
C LEU A 5 13.76 -21.28 6.91
N GLU A 6 14.49 -22.03 6.07
CA GLU A 6 14.07 -23.34 5.56
C GLU A 6 13.91 -24.38 6.67
N LEU A 7 14.81 -24.38 7.67
CA LEU A 7 14.66 -25.19 8.88
C LEU A 7 13.48 -24.73 9.74
N GLY A 8 13.22 -23.42 9.77
CA GLY A 8 12.08 -22.81 10.44
C GLY A 8 10.73 -23.14 9.81
N GLU A 9 10.67 -23.32 8.49
CA GLU A 9 9.48 -23.85 7.81
C GLU A 9 9.20 -25.32 8.18
N ARG A 10 10.24 -26.09 8.56
CA ARG A 10 10.14 -27.50 8.97
C ARG A 10 9.91 -27.69 10.47
N ARG A 11 10.29 -26.72 11.30
CA ARG A 11 10.13 -26.74 12.77
C ARG A 11 9.40 -25.50 13.25
N ALA A 12 8.09 -25.65 13.47
CA ALA A 12 7.24 -24.60 14.01
C ALA A 12 7.85 -23.98 15.28
N GLY A 13 7.94 -22.65 15.32
CA GLY A 13 8.44 -21.90 16.47
C GLY A 13 9.91 -21.53 16.46
N LEU A 14 10.77 -22.17 15.65
CA LEU A 14 12.21 -21.84 15.60
C LEU A 14 12.44 -20.41 15.06
N THR A 15 11.81 -20.07 13.94
CA THR A 15 11.92 -18.72 13.35
C THR A 15 11.35 -17.65 14.28
N ASN A 16 10.29 -18.00 15.02
CA ASN A 16 9.65 -17.10 15.97
C ASN A 16 10.56 -16.84 17.19
N PHE A 17 11.21 -17.88 17.71
CA PHE A 17 12.23 -17.73 18.74
C PHE A 17 13.41 -16.87 18.25
N LEU A 18 13.91 -17.13 17.04
CA LEU A 18 14.98 -16.34 16.43
C LEU A 18 14.58 -14.86 16.29
N ALA A 19 13.43 -14.58 15.67
CA ALA A 19 12.95 -13.23 15.46
C ALA A 19 12.76 -12.49 16.79
N SER A 20 12.15 -13.14 17.78
CA SER A 20 11.93 -12.57 19.12
C SER A 20 13.26 -12.27 19.82
N THR A 21 14.20 -13.22 19.79
CA THR A 21 15.51 -13.08 20.45
C THR A 21 16.34 -11.97 19.82
N LEU A 22 16.38 -11.89 18.48
CA LEU A 22 17.09 -10.83 17.76
C LEU A 22 16.48 -9.46 18.06
N CYS A 23 15.16 -9.33 17.96
CA CYS A 23 14.47 -8.08 18.24
C CYS A 23 14.66 -7.63 19.69
N ALA A 24 14.59 -8.55 20.67
CA ALA A 24 14.82 -8.25 22.08
C ALA A 24 16.27 -7.81 22.33
N SER A 25 17.24 -8.50 21.72
CA SER A 25 18.67 -8.15 21.82
C SER A 25 18.95 -6.75 21.28
N TRP A 26 18.44 -6.43 20.08
CA TRP A 26 18.60 -5.09 19.50
C TRP A 26 17.91 -4.00 20.33
N ARG A 27 16.71 -4.26 20.87
CA ARG A 27 16.04 -3.30 21.77
C ARG A 27 16.87 -3.03 23.02
N GLY A 28 17.37 -4.07 23.70
CA GLY A 28 18.15 -3.93 24.91
C GLY A 28 19.52 -3.28 24.71
N GLU A 29 20.18 -3.48 23.56
CA GLU A 29 21.39 -2.73 23.19
C GLU A 29 21.09 -1.25 22.91
N TRP A 30 19.95 -0.96 22.27
CA TRP A 30 19.55 0.42 22.01
C TRP A 30 19.23 1.17 23.30
N GLU A 31 18.50 0.54 24.23
CA GLU A 31 18.15 1.11 25.55
C GLU A 31 19.39 1.40 26.40
N ARG A 32 20.49 0.67 26.19
CA ARG A 32 21.80 0.92 26.81
C ARG A 32 22.62 2.01 26.11
N GLY A 33 22.04 2.73 25.15
CA GLY A 33 22.70 3.81 24.40
C GLY A 33 23.58 3.33 23.24
N GLY A 34 23.48 2.05 22.84
CA GLY A 34 24.27 1.46 21.75
C GLY A 34 23.73 1.73 20.34
N GLU A 35 23.13 2.90 20.08
CA GLU A 35 22.35 3.18 18.86
C GLU A 35 23.12 2.87 17.57
N GLU A 36 24.35 3.37 17.46
CA GLU A 36 25.19 3.17 16.28
C GLU A 36 25.52 1.70 16.04
N ARG A 37 25.82 0.94 17.10
CA ARG A 37 26.11 -0.50 17.02
C ARG A 37 24.87 -1.27 16.56
N VAL A 38 23.69 -0.88 17.04
CA VAL A 38 22.44 -1.50 16.60
C VAL A 38 22.20 -1.19 15.13
N VAL A 39 22.32 0.06 14.68
CA VAL A 39 22.17 0.42 13.26
C VAL A 39 23.15 -0.34 12.36
N GLN A 40 24.43 -0.44 12.74
CA GLN A 40 25.42 -1.23 12.02
C GLN A 40 25.05 -2.72 11.97
N SER A 41 24.57 -3.27 13.09
CA SER A 41 24.08 -4.64 13.14
C SER A 41 22.86 -4.85 12.24
N LEU A 42 21.90 -3.92 12.22
CA LEU A 42 20.72 -3.99 11.35
C LEU A 42 21.11 -3.96 9.88
N LEU A 43 22.04 -3.10 9.49
CA LEU A 43 22.59 -3.05 8.13
C LEU A 43 23.27 -4.36 7.74
N ARG A 44 24.03 -4.97 8.65
CA ARG A 44 24.69 -6.27 8.43
C ARG A 44 23.68 -7.41 8.25
N HIS A 45 22.57 -7.37 8.98
CA HIS A 45 21.55 -8.43 8.97
C HIS A 45 20.32 -8.09 8.12
N ARG A 46 20.35 -7.04 7.29
CA ARG A 46 19.20 -6.56 6.51
C ARG A 46 18.54 -7.63 5.64
N GLN A 47 19.32 -8.56 5.08
CA GLN A 47 18.80 -9.68 4.28
C GLN A 47 17.98 -10.65 5.12
N LEU A 48 18.42 -10.93 6.34
CA LEU A 48 17.65 -11.76 7.27
C LEU A 48 16.34 -11.06 7.65
N ILE A 49 16.41 -9.76 7.97
CA ILE A 49 15.24 -8.94 8.29
C ILE A 49 14.24 -8.95 7.12
N LEU A 50 14.71 -8.78 5.89
CA LEU A 50 13.88 -8.82 4.69
C LEU A 50 13.14 -10.14 4.53
N GLU A 51 13.84 -11.26 4.74
CA GLU A 51 13.22 -12.59 4.68
C GLU A 51 12.25 -12.84 5.84
N LEU A 52 12.52 -12.32 7.04
CA LEU A 52 11.57 -12.34 8.17
C LEU A 52 10.30 -11.55 7.86
N CYS A 53 10.41 -10.39 7.18
CA CYS A 53 9.26 -9.63 6.71
C CYS A 53 8.44 -10.41 5.66
N CYS A 54 9.08 -11.31 4.90
CA CYS A 54 8.43 -12.18 3.92
C CYS A 54 7.88 -13.49 4.52
N PHE A 55 8.21 -13.81 5.77
CA PHE A 55 7.96 -15.12 6.37
C PHE A 55 6.47 -15.47 6.53
N GLY A 56 6.15 -16.77 6.47
CA GLY A 56 4.83 -17.35 6.76
C GLY A 56 4.44 -18.44 5.74
N GLY A 57 4.05 -19.63 6.23
CA GLY A 57 3.92 -20.87 5.47
C GLY A 57 2.80 -20.94 4.41
N ILE A 58 2.78 -22.03 3.63
CA ILE A 58 1.81 -22.36 2.55
C ILE A 58 0.58 -23.11 3.11
N GLY A 59 0.06 -22.67 4.25
CA GLY A 59 -1.10 -23.32 4.88
C GLY A 59 -2.40 -23.05 4.12
N ILE A 60 -2.97 -24.08 3.49
CA ILE A 60 -4.25 -24.06 2.74
C ILE A 60 -5.42 -23.47 3.56
N ARG A 61 -5.36 -23.50 4.90
CA ARG A 61 -6.38 -22.94 5.81
C ARG A 61 -6.25 -21.44 6.08
N SER A 62 -5.07 -20.84 5.88
CA SER A 62 -4.89 -19.38 6.04
C SER A 62 -5.41 -18.60 4.82
N MET A 63 -5.75 -19.28 3.72
CA MET A 63 -6.09 -18.65 2.45
C MET A 63 -7.53 -18.10 2.38
N ARG A 64 -8.46 -18.57 3.21
CA ARG A 64 -9.83 -18.00 3.28
C ARG A 64 -9.88 -16.78 4.23
N HIS A 65 -9.20 -16.90 5.37
CA HIS A 65 -9.18 -15.84 6.38
C HIS A 65 -8.48 -14.55 5.96
N VAL A 66 -7.61 -14.53 4.93
CA VAL A 66 -6.99 -13.27 4.46
C VAL A 66 -7.92 -12.50 3.51
N GLU A 67 -8.83 -13.18 2.82
CA GLU A 67 -9.95 -12.52 2.13
C GLU A 67 -10.95 -11.99 3.17
N ASP A 68 -11.11 -12.66 4.31
CA ASP A 68 -11.92 -12.15 5.41
C ASP A 68 -11.23 -11.04 6.25
N ILE A 69 -9.90 -11.01 6.37
CA ILE A 69 -9.18 -9.87 6.97
C ILE A 69 -9.40 -8.59 6.16
N ALA A 70 -9.66 -8.69 4.84
CA ALA A 70 -10.10 -7.55 4.03
C ALA A 70 -11.54 -7.13 4.34
N VAL A 71 -12.41 -8.07 4.76
CA VAL A 71 -13.76 -7.79 5.31
C VAL A 71 -13.66 -7.20 6.72
N ASP A 72 -12.65 -7.57 7.50
CA ASP A 72 -12.37 -7.01 8.83
C ASP A 72 -11.72 -5.62 8.74
N LEU A 73 -10.89 -5.38 7.73
CA LEU A 73 -10.42 -4.05 7.34
C LEU A 73 -11.57 -3.18 6.81
N TRP A 74 -12.55 -3.78 6.12
CA TRP A 74 -13.76 -3.09 5.71
C TRP A 74 -14.64 -2.69 6.90
N ALA A 75 -14.81 -3.57 7.91
CA ALA A 75 -15.48 -3.24 9.16
C ALA A 75 -14.72 -2.18 9.98
N PHE A 76 -13.38 -2.27 10.01
CA PHE A 76 -12.52 -1.34 10.73
C PHE A 76 -12.46 0.06 10.07
N VAL A 77 -12.34 0.13 8.74
CA VAL A 77 -12.36 1.41 7.98
C VAL A 77 -13.75 2.07 8.03
N HIS A 78 -14.84 1.30 8.02
CA HIS A 78 -16.19 1.83 8.19
C HIS A 78 -16.45 2.35 9.62
N TYR A 79 -15.77 1.79 10.63
CA TYR A 79 -15.89 2.20 12.03
C TYR A 79 -15.00 3.41 12.38
N THR A 80 -13.81 3.50 11.80
CA THR A 80 -12.84 4.60 12.05
C THR A 80 -13.36 5.96 11.57
N LEU A 81 -14.37 6.00 10.69
CA LEU A 81 -15.04 7.23 10.26
C LEU A 81 -16.03 7.79 11.32
N HIS A 82 -16.43 7.02 12.34
CA HIS A 82 -17.35 7.46 13.39
C HIS A 82 -16.96 6.92 14.79
N ARG A 83 -16.37 7.80 15.63
CA ARG A 83 -16.03 7.66 17.06
C ARG A 83 -14.74 6.90 17.45
N SER A 84 -14.35 7.11 18.72
CA SER A 84 -13.06 6.87 19.39
C SER A 84 -12.43 5.48 19.19
N GLN A 85 -11.08 5.47 19.14
CA GLN A 85 -10.21 4.30 18.97
C GLN A 85 -10.49 3.14 19.95
N GLU A 86 -10.85 3.43 21.20
CA GLU A 86 -11.01 2.41 22.27
C GLU A 86 -12.29 1.58 22.13
N ASP A 87 -13.34 2.14 21.51
CA ASP A 87 -14.64 1.46 21.38
C ASP A 87 -14.63 0.38 20.26
N GLY A 88 -13.74 0.54 19.26
CA GLY A 88 -13.65 -0.37 18.11
C GLY A 88 -12.98 -1.69 18.46
N GLU A 89 -12.01 -1.66 19.38
CA GLU A 89 -11.31 -2.84 19.89
C GLU A 89 -12.26 -3.74 20.68
N GLU A 90 -13.08 -3.15 21.55
CA GLU A 90 -14.10 -3.84 22.35
C GLU A 90 -15.21 -4.42 21.46
N PHE A 91 -15.63 -3.69 20.41
CA PHE A 91 -16.67 -4.13 19.49
C PHE A 91 -16.27 -5.36 18.67
N VAL A 92 -15.07 -5.37 18.07
CA VAL A 92 -14.56 -6.54 17.33
C VAL A 92 -14.44 -7.74 18.27
N ARG A 93 -13.98 -7.53 19.51
CA ARG A 93 -13.87 -8.57 20.55
C ARG A 93 -15.24 -9.16 20.93
N LEU A 94 -16.27 -8.32 21.06
CA LEU A 94 -17.64 -8.74 21.41
C LEU A 94 -18.32 -9.59 20.33
N LEU A 95 -17.90 -9.46 19.06
CA LEU A 95 -18.45 -10.26 17.95
C LEU A 95 -17.95 -11.72 17.95
N GLY A 96 -16.96 -12.07 18.77
CA GLY A 96 -16.49 -13.44 18.97
C GLY A 96 -16.05 -14.14 17.68
N ASP A 97 -16.16 -15.48 17.62
CA ASP A 97 -15.73 -16.29 16.46
C ASP A 97 -16.59 -16.08 15.20
N GLN A 98 -17.64 -15.26 15.26
CA GLN A 98 -18.47 -14.94 14.09
C GLN A 98 -17.73 -14.04 13.08
N VAL A 99 -16.65 -13.40 13.51
CA VAL A 99 -15.80 -12.54 12.68
C VAL A 99 -14.46 -13.23 12.45
N ALA A 100 -14.01 -13.20 11.20
CA ALA A 100 -12.80 -13.91 10.81
C ALA A 100 -11.55 -13.37 11.50
N ALA A 101 -11.50 -12.10 11.89
CA ALA A 101 -10.41 -11.51 12.67
C ALA A 101 -10.15 -12.27 13.98
N ASN A 102 -11.19 -12.66 14.71
CA ASN A 102 -11.05 -13.34 16.01
C ASN A 102 -10.70 -14.82 15.83
N SER A 103 -11.31 -15.46 14.83
CA SER A 103 -10.97 -16.83 14.40
C SER A 103 -9.53 -16.92 13.85
N ALA A 104 -9.10 -15.89 13.13
CA ALA A 104 -7.75 -15.72 12.63
C ALA A 104 -6.78 -15.41 13.76
N ALA A 105 -7.12 -14.53 14.72
CA ALA A 105 -6.26 -14.26 15.89
C ALA A 105 -5.94 -15.55 16.66
N ASN A 106 -6.96 -16.39 16.91
CA ASN A 106 -6.79 -17.68 17.60
C ASN A 106 -5.94 -18.70 16.80
N SER A 107 -6.00 -18.68 15.47
CA SER A 107 -5.21 -19.58 14.61
C SER A 107 -3.83 -19.01 14.21
N CYS A 108 -3.67 -17.70 14.15
CA CYS A 108 -2.43 -16.95 13.88
C CYS A 108 -1.48 -16.96 15.09
N LEU A 109 -1.99 -17.23 16.30
CA LEU A 109 -1.18 -17.56 17.48
C LEU A 109 -0.32 -18.82 17.27
N HIS A 110 -0.67 -19.68 16.30
CA HIS A 110 0.19 -20.79 15.87
C HIS A 110 1.32 -20.30 14.93
N GLY A 111 2.38 -19.79 15.55
CA GLY A 111 3.77 -19.81 15.07
C GLY A 111 4.16 -18.83 13.95
N ASP A 112 3.46 -18.84 12.82
CA ASP A 112 3.97 -18.27 11.56
C ASP A 112 3.69 -16.77 11.40
N CYS A 113 2.48 -16.30 11.76
CA CYS A 113 2.16 -14.87 11.71
C CYS A 113 2.98 -14.08 12.75
N ARG A 114 3.25 -14.70 13.90
CA ARG A 114 3.99 -14.10 15.03
C ARG A 114 5.41 -13.64 14.67
N VAL A 115 6.07 -14.32 13.72
CA VAL A 115 7.38 -13.90 13.20
C VAL A 115 7.29 -12.53 12.56
N ARG A 116 6.32 -12.36 11.67
CA ARG A 116 6.15 -11.13 10.91
C ARG A 116 5.68 -9.98 11.81
N LEU A 117 4.79 -10.25 12.75
CA LEU A 117 4.39 -9.27 13.78
C LEU A 117 5.59 -8.74 14.56
N THR A 118 6.41 -9.67 15.06
CA THR A 118 7.57 -9.36 15.87
C THR A 118 8.53 -8.45 15.12
N ILE A 119 8.86 -8.80 13.87
CA ILE A 119 9.80 -8.00 13.07
C ILE A 119 9.21 -6.66 12.62
N LEU A 120 7.93 -6.59 12.23
CA LEU A 120 7.30 -5.33 11.83
C LEU A 120 7.16 -4.36 13.01
N SER A 121 6.71 -4.85 14.18
CA SER A 121 6.66 -4.06 15.42
C SER A 121 8.03 -3.51 15.78
N PHE A 122 9.08 -4.34 15.68
CA PHE A 122 10.45 -3.90 15.89
C PHE A 122 10.89 -2.84 14.88
N LEU A 123 10.63 -3.03 13.59
CA LEU A 123 11.02 -2.09 12.54
C LEU A 123 10.35 -0.73 12.69
N VAL A 124 9.06 -0.67 13.05
CA VAL A 124 8.37 0.60 13.37
C VAL A 124 9.01 1.29 14.58
N GLY A 125 9.36 0.50 15.60
CA GLY A 125 10.08 0.99 16.77
C GLY A 125 11.46 1.56 16.43
N VAL A 126 12.19 0.95 15.49
CA VAL A 126 13.46 1.48 14.96
C VAL A 126 13.22 2.73 14.12
N ALA A 127 12.20 2.72 13.27
CA ALA A 127 11.92 3.81 12.34
C ALA A 127 11.52 5.12 13.04
N SER A 128 10.98 5.01 14.26
CA SER A 128 10.65 6.14 15.11
C SER A 128 11.85 6.72 15.87
N ARG A 129 13.03 6.09 15.81
CA ARG A 129 14.24 6.50 16.55
C ARG A 129 15.17 7.35 15.69
N ARG A 130 15.89 8.26 16.34
CA ARG A 130 16.93 9.09 15.72
C ARG A 130 18.08 8.20 15.18
N GLY A 131 18.69 8.63 14.07
CA GLY A 131 19.82 7.90 13.45
C GLY A 131 19.43 6.67 12.63
N SER A 132 18.15 6.31 12.56
CA SER A 132 17.69 5.14 11.78
C SER A 132 17.60 5.40 10.26
N SER A 133 17.64 6.66 9.83
CA SER A 133 17.40 7.07 8.43
C SER A 133 18.28 6.33 7.42
N HIS A 134 19.58 6.19 7.70
CA HIS A 134 20.48 5.45 6.80
C HIS A 134 20.10 3.97 6.65
N PHE A 135 19.72 3.32 7.76
CA PHE A 135 19.21 1.95 7.70
C PHE A 135 17.90 1.87 6.91
N LEU A 136 16.94 2.76 7.18
CA LEU A 136 15.65 2.74 6.49
C LEU A 136 15.79 2.96 4.98
N SER A 137 16.65 3.90 4.56
CA SER A 137 16.93 4.15 3.13
C SER A 137 17.57 2.94 2.44
N GLN A 138 18.51 2.26 3.09
CA GLN A 138 19.12 1.05 2.52
C GLN A 138 18.11 -0.11 2.49
N PHE A 139 17.31 -0.24 3.53
CA PHE A 139 16.31 -1.30 3.65
C PHE A 139 15.16 -1.15 2.64
N SER A 140 14.71 0.08 2.37
CA SER A 140 13.66 0.33 1.36
C SER A 140 14.15 0.01 -0.05
N ARG A 141 15.41 0.32 -0.39
CA ARG A 141 16.03 -0.08 -1.67
C ARG A 141 16.08 -1.60 -1.80
N GLU A 142 16.50 -2.29 -0.75
CA GLU A 142 16.55 -3.76 -0.71
C GLU A 142 15.16 -4.40 -0.91
N ILE A 143 14.11 -3.81 -0.31
CA ILE A 143 12.72 -4.22 -0.56
C ILE A 143 12.36 -4.07 -2.05
N MET A 144 12.70 -2.94 -2.68
CA MET A 144 12.41 -2.67 -4.09
C MET A 144 13.21 -3.56 -5.05
N GLU A 145 14.46 -3.86 -4.73
CA GLU A 145 15.29 -4.81 -5.47
C GLU A 145 14.66 -6.21 -5.43
N LYS A 146 14.28 -6.68 -4.24
CA LYS A 146 13.60 -7.97 -4.08
C LYS A 146 12.27 -8.04 -4.83
N LEU A 147 11.47 -6.96 -4.81
CA LEU A 147 10.23 -6.87 -5.59
C LEU A 147 10.48 -6.95 -7.09
N SER A 148 11.54 -6.30 -7.56
CA SER A 148 11.97 -6.34 -8.97
C SER A 148 12.42 -7.74 -9.37
N ASP A 149 13.23 -8.40 -8.55
CA ASP A 149 13.69 -9.77 -8.76
C ASP A 149 12.51 -10.76 -8.84
N LEU A 150 11.56 -10.67 -7.91
CA LEU A 150 10.36 -11.50 -7.92
C LEU A 150 9.51 -11.26 -9.19
N THR A 151 9.50 -10.03 -9.70
CA THR A 151 8.78 -9.67 -10.92
C THR A 151 9.49 -10.17 -12.17
N ALA A 152 10.81 -10.07 -12.23
CA ALA A 152 11.62 -10.59 -13.33
C ALA A 152 11.60 -12.12 -13.40
N THR A 153 11.75 -12.78 -12.25
CA THR A 153 11.81 -14.25 -12.16
C THR A 153 10.47 -14.90 -12.51
N LYS A 154 9.36 -14.30 -12.07
CA LYS A 154 8.03 -14.85 -12.27
C LYS A 154 7.01 -13.74 -12.58
N PRO A 155 6.97 -13.25 -13.84
CA PRO A 155 6.13 -12.11 -14.21
C PRO A 155 4.63 -12.42 -14.16
N ARG A 156 4.25 -13.70 -14.25
CA ARG A 156 2.88 -14.16 -14.06
C ARG A 156 2.82 -15.22 -12.99
N TYR A 157 1.93 -15.02 -12.04
CA TYR A 157 1.74 -15.93 -10.92
C TYR A 157 0.26 -15.94 -10.49
N PHE A 158 -0.16 -17.01 -9.83
CA PHE A 158 -1.54 -17.15 -9.34
C PHE A 158 -1.74 -16.38 -8.03
N ILE A 159 -2.98 -15.96 -7.80
CA ILE A 159 -3.41 -15.42 -6.51
C ILE A 159 -3.03 -16.42 -5.40
N ASN A 160 -2.58 -15.88 -4.27
CA ASN A 160 -2.14 -16.62 -3.08
C ASN A 160 -0.95 -17.57 -3.26
N SER A 161 -0.30 -17.58 -4.43
CA SER A 161 1.00 -18.25 -4.60
C SER A 161 2.07 -17.66 -3.67
N LEU A 162 3.19 -18.39 -3.49
CA LEU A 162 4.32 -17.88 -2.70
C LEU A 162 4.82 -16.52 -3.21
N THR A 163 4.97 -16.36 -4.54
CA THR A 163 5.36 -15.09 -5.16
C THR A 163 4.38 -13.97 -4.84
N HIS A 164 3.08 -14.21 -4.96
CA HIS A 164 2.04 -13.23 -4.62
C HIS A 164 2.17 -12.74 -3.19
N ARG A 165 2.23 -13.67 -2.24
CA ARG A 165 2.28 -13.35 -0.81
C ARG A 165 3.56 -12.62 -0.45
N ARG A 166 4.70 -13.02 -1.00
CA ARG A 166 5.98 -12.31 -0.79
C ARG A 166 5.91 -10.88 -1.30
N LYS A 167 5.38 -10.64 -2.51
CA LYS A 167 5.19 -9.28 -3.05
C LYS A 167 4.27 -8.43 -2.18
N GLN A 168 3.12 -8.96 -1.77
CA GLN A 168 2.21 -8.26 -0.87
C GLN A 168 2.89 -7.90 0.46
N ARG A 169 3.58 -8.86 1.09
CA ARG A 169 4.25 -8.66 2.38
C ARG A 169 5.35 -7.60 2.31
N LEU A 170 6.11 -7.59 1.22
CA LEU A 170 7.15 -6.59 0.96
C LEU A 170 6.54 -5.19 0.79
N LEU A 171 5.49 -5.05 -0.02
CA LEU A 171 4.83 -3.76 -0.22
C LEU A 171 4.15 -3.24 1.04
N GLN A 172 3.52 -4.12 1.82
CA GLN A 172 2.96 -3.76 3.13
C GLN A 172 4.03 -3.30 4.11
N THR A 173 5.20 -3.96 4.12
CA THR A 173 6.35 -3.53 4.93
C THR A 173 6.85 -2.16 4.47
N LEU A 174 6.94 -1.94 3.16
CA LEU A 174 7.38 -0.65 2.61
C LEU A 174 6.41 0.47 2.98
N LEU A 175 5.10 0.28 2.77
CA LEU A 175 4.06 1.24 3.15
C LEU A 175 4.11 1.59 4.64
N LEU A 176 4.33 0.60 5.50
CA LEU A 176 4.45 0.80 6.94
C LEU A 176 5.66 1.67 7.31
N LEU A 177 6.78 1.53 6.60
CA LEU A 177 8.00 2.30 6.85
C LEU A 177 8.01 3.64 6.13
N LEU A 178 7.17 3.80 5.11
CA LEU A 178 7.15 4.97 4.23
C LEU A 178 7.08 6.31 4.99
N PRO A 179 6.24 6.49 6.04
CA PRO A 179 6.17 7.74 6.79
C PRO A 179 7.47 8.13 7.49
N HIS A 180 8.35 7.16 7.75
CA HIS A 180 9.61 7.35 8.44
C HIS A 180 10.81 7.45 7.50
N LEU A 181 10.62 7.19 6.19
CA LEU A 181 11.71 7.28 5.22
C LEU A 181 12.11 8.74 4.96
N PRO A 182 13.42 9.04 4.86
CA PRO A 182 13.88 10.34 4.42
C PRO A 182 13.52 10.57 2.95
N SER A 183 13.25 11.81 2.58
CA SER A 183 12.80 12.18 1.23
C SER A 183 13.86 12.02 0.14
N GLU A 184 15.15 11.95 0.49
CA GLU A 184 16.27 11.86 -0.46
C GLU A 184 16.19 10.64 -1.40
N GLY A 185 15.41 9.62 -1.04
CA GLY A 185 15.19 8.42 -1.87
C GLY A 185 13.84 8.37 -2.58
N ASP A 186 12.96 9.37 -2.39
CA ASP A 186 11.57 9.28 -2.86
C ASP A 186 11.48 9.20 -4.40
N GLU A 187 12.39 9.86 -5.13
CA GLU A 187 12.43 9.83 -6.61
C GLU A 187 12.72 8.44 -7.17
N ASP A 188 13.79 7.77 -6.71
CA ASP A 188 14.14 6.42 -7.14
C ASP A 188 13.03 5.41 -6.74
N LEU A 189 12.51 5.52 -5.51
CA LEU A 189 11.42 4.67 -5.04
C LEU A 189 10.14 4.88 -5.88
N ALA A 190 9.77 6.12 -6.18
CA ALA A 190 8.59 6.43 -6.99
C ALA A 190 8.76 5.92 -8.42
N GLY A 191 9.91 6.18 -9.04
CA GLY A 191 10.24 5.73 -10.38
C GLY A 191 10.14 4.21 -10.50
N ARG A 192 10.78 3.46 -9.59
CA ARG A 192 10.70 1.99 -9.55
C ARG A 192 9.29 1.48 -9.28
N THR A 193 8.53 2.13 -8.40
CA THR A 193 7.14 1.74 -8.09
C THR A 193 6.24 1.89 -9.32
N LEU A 194 6.32 3.03 -10.03
CA LEU A 194 5.58 3.26 -11.27
C LEU A 194 6.01 2.28 -12.38
N GLN A 195 7.29 1.90 -12.45
CA GLN A 195 7.76 0.87 -13.37
C GLN A 195 7.19 -0.51 -13.06
N LEU A 196 6.96 -0.87 -11.79
CA LEU A 196 6.39 -2.16 -11.40
C LEU A 196 4.88 -2.26 -11.69
N LEU A 197 4.16 -1.13 -11.72
CA LEU A 197 2.69 -1.11 -11.83
C LEU A 197 2.10 -1.93 -12.98
N GLY A 198 2.72 -1.92 -14.17
CA GLY A 198 2.25 -2.79 -15.27
C GLY A 198 3.15 -3.92 -15.63
N SER A 199 3.95 -4.37 -14.68
CA SER A 199 4.56 -5.69 -14.77
C SER A 199 3.79 -6.71 -13.94
N ASP A 200 2.96 -6.27 -12.98
CA ASP A 200 2.23 -7.16 -12.10
C ASP A 200 0.83 -7.53 -12.63
N ASN A 201 0.47 -8.81 -12.48
CA ASN A 201 -0.80 -9.35 -12.95
C ASN A 201 -1.87 -9.48 -11.86
N GLN A 202 -1.53 -9.31 -10.58
CA GLN A 202 -2.49 -9.45 -9.47
C GLN A 202 -3.05 -8.08 -9.05
N PRO A 203 -4.39 -7.89 -9.02
CA PRO A 203 -5.01 -6.63 -8.63
C PRO A 203 -4.58 -6.13 -7.25
N SER A 204 -4.51 -7.01 -6.25
CA SER A 204 -4.14 -6.65 -4.87
C SER A 204 -2.71 -6.11 -4.75
N VAL A 205 -1.75 -6.65 -5.50
CA VAL A 205 -0.37 -6.14 -5.56
C VAL A 205 -0.32 -4.81 -6.30
N ARG A 206 -1.10 -4.66 -7.37
CA ARG A 206 -1.24 -3.37 -8.08
C ARG A 206 -1.80 -2.29 -7.18
N HIS A 207 -2.83 -2.55 -6.38
CA HIS A 207 -3.38 -1.56 -5.45
C HIS A 207 -2.34 -1.11 -4.41
N LEU A 208 -1.51 -2.02 -3.88
CA LEU A 208 -0.43 -1.65 -2.95
C LEU A 208 0.67 -0.81 -3.63
N LEU A 209 0.97 -1.07 -4.91
CA LEU A 209 1.88 -0.26 -5.70
C LEU A 209 1.29 1.12 -6.01
N GLU A 210 0.00 1.20 -6.36
CA GLU A 210 -0.74 2.45 -6.61
C GLU A 210 -0.74 3.31 -5.34
N TRP A 211 -0.98 2.71 -4.19
CA TRP A 211 -0.86 3.36 -2.90
C TRP A 211 0.55 3.90 -2.66
N THR A 212 1.56 3.04 -2.79
CA THR A 212 2.96 3.42 -2.56
C THR A 212 3.35 4.61 -3.45
N ALA A 213 2.98 4.57 -4.73
CA ALA A 213 3.21 5.66 -5.67
C ALA A 213 2.46 6.93 -5.24
N SER A 214 1.19 6.82 -4.84
CA SER A 214 0.38 7.97 -4.41
C SER A 214 1.03 8.69 -3.22
N VAL A 215 1.47 7.95 -2.20
CA VAL A 215 2.10 8.55 -1.00
C VAL A 215 3.45 9.19 -1.32
N LEU A 216 4.29 8.53 -2.12
CA LEU A 216 5.58 9.10 -2.54
C LEU A 216 5.41 10.39 -3.35
N LEU A 217 4.49 10.40 -4.32
CA LEU A 217 4.22 11.56 -5.16
C LEU A 217 3.55 12.70 -4.39
N ALA A 218 2.70 12.40 -3.41
CA ALA A 218 2.08 13.41 -2.56
C ALA A 218 3.10 14.13 -1.67
N ARG A 219 4.10 13.39 -1.15
CA ARG A 219 5.22 13.95 -0.36
C ARG A 219 6.11 14.88 -1.17
N GLN A 220 6.25 14.62 -2.48
CA GLN A 220 7.13 15.36 -3.37
C GLN A 220 6.38 15.76 -4.66
N PRO A 221 5.56 16.82 -4.62
CA PRO A 221 4.70 17.21 -5.75
C PRO A 221 5.44 17.43 -7.08
N HIS A 222 6.71 17.85 -7.02
CA HIS A 222 7.53 18.02 -8.22
C HIS A 222 7.74 16.72 -9.01
N LEU A 223 7.71 15.55 -8.34
CA LEU A 223 7.82 14.24 -8.98
C LEU A 223 6.60 13.88 -9.84
N VAL A 224 5.46 14.52 -9.60
CA VAL A 224 4.26 14.31 -10.42
C VAL A 224 4.51 14.75 -11.85
N SER A 225 5.13 15.92 -12.03
CA SER A 225 5.48 16.47 -13.34
C SER A 225 6.57 15.67 -14.05
N SER A 226 7.55 15.10 -13.32
CA SER A 226 8.66 14.35 -13.92
C SER A 226 8.37 12.86 -14.14
N LEU A 227 7.52 12.23 -13.33
CA LEU A 227 7.29 10.79 -13.35
C LEU A 227 5.86 10.38 -13.75
N LEU A 228 4.82 11.04 -13.21
CA LEU A 228 3.43 10.62 -13.41
C LEU A 228 2.83 11.19 -14.71
N LEU A 229 2.88 12.50 -14.90
CA LEU A 229 2.25 13.16 -16.05
C LEU A 229 2.80 12.69 -17.41
N PRO A 230 4.12 12.43 -17.57
CA PRO A 230 4.64 11.88 -18.82
C PRO A 230 4.04 10.52 -19.18
N ALA A 231 3.53 9.76 -18.21
CA ALA A 231 2.87 8.48 -18.47
C ALA A 231 1.49 8.60 -19.13
N LEU A 232 0.90 9.79 -19.13
CA LEU A 232 -0.38 10.09 -19.78
C LEU A 232 -0.22 10.65 -21.19
N LEU A 233 1.02 10.85 -21.67
CA LEU A 233 1.25 11.32 -23.04
C LEU A 233 0.99 10.19 -24.05
N PRO A 234 0.37 10.48 -25.22
CA PRO A 234 0.07 9.47 -26.24
C PRO A 234 1.30 8.72 -26.77
N ASP A 235 2.45 9.41 -26.86
CA ASP A 235 3.73 8.85 -27.31
C ASP A 235 4.48 8.09 -26.22
N SER A 236 3.88 7.92 -25.04
CA SER A 236 4.52 7.19 -23.97
C SER A 236 4.72 5.71 -24.36
N GLN A 237 5.89 5.16 -24.09
CA GLN A 237 6.19 3.73 -24.32
C GLN A 237 5.41 2.80 -23.35
N PHE A 238 4.45 3.34 -22.58
CA PHE A 238 3.73 2.57 -21.58
C PHE A 238 2.67 1.68 -22.23
N ARG A 239 2.59 0.45 -21.73
CA ARG A 239 1.49 -0.46 -22.09
C ARG A 239 0.16 0.13 -21.61
N LEU A 240 -0.86 0.13 -22.48
CA LEU A 240 -2.22 0.61 -22.15
C LEU A 240 -2.79 0.02 -20.85
N SER A 241 -2.41 -1.22 -20.51
CA SER A 241 -2.81 -1.88 -19.26
C SER A 241 -2.30 -1.19 -17.99
N ARG A 242 -1.27 -0.32 -18.08
CA ARG A 242 -0.76 0.52 -16.97
C ARG A 242 -1.62 1.74 -16.71
N LEU A 243 -2.28 2.26 -17.74
CA LEU A 243 -2.94 3.55 -17.66
C LEU A 243 -4.05 3.57 -16.60
N GLN A 244 -4.71 2.44 -16.35
CA GLN A 244 -5.69 2.31 -15.26
C GLN A 244 -5.06 2.68 -13.91
N SER A 245 -3.91 2.10 -13.59
CA SER A 245 -3.20 2.40 -12.35
C SER A 245 -2.67 3.83 -12.29
N VAL A 246 -2.22 4.37 -13.43
CA VAL A 246 -1.81 5.79 -13.52
C VAL A 246 -2.99 6.71 -13.23
N PHE A 247 -4.17 6.42 -13.78
CA PHE A 247 -5.40 7.15 -13.48
C PHE A 247 -5.81 7.02 -12.01
N THR A 248 -5.71 5.83 -11.41
CA THR A 248 -5.96 5.63 -9.98
C THR A 248 -5.03 6.48 -9.11
N VAL A 249 -3.72 6.47 -9.39
CA VAL A 249 -2.74 7.30 -8.68
C VAL A 249 -3.05 8.79 -8.86
N ALA A 250 -3.38 9.22 -10.08
CA ALA A 250 -3.73 10.61 -10.36
C ALA A 250 -4.99 11.06 -9.60
N LEU A 251 -6.00 10.19 -9.52
CA LEU A 251 -7.21 10.43 -8.74
C LEU A 251 -6.92 10.54 -7.24
N HIS A 252 -6.04 9.70 -6.70
CA HIS A 252 -5.65 9.84 -5.29
C HIS A 252 -5.00 11.19 -5.02
N LEU A 253 -4.12 11.66 -5.90
CA LEU A 253 -3.42 12.93 -5.69
C LEU A 253 -4.33 14.16 -5.60
N THR A 254 -5.56 14.11 -6.15
CA THR A 254 -6.53 15.22 -5.97
C THR A 254 -6.94 15.41 -4.51
N GLN A 255 -6.78 14.37 -3.67
CA GLN A 255 -7.12 14.39 -2.24
C GLN A 255 -5.89 14.60 -1.34
N ALA A 256 -4.70 14.77 -1.92
CA ALA A 256 -3.44 14.76 -1.18
C ALA A 256 -3.04 16.13 -0.61
N TRP A 257 -3.49 17.21 -1.24
CA TRP A 257 -3.01 18.57 -0.98
C TRP A 257 -4.14 19.51 -0.60
N ASP A 258 -3.78 20.75 -0.23
CA ASP A 258 -4.77 21.80 -0.03
C ASP A 258 -5.52 22.14 -1.33
N HIS A 259 -6.66 22.83 -1.18
CA HIS A 259 -7.54 23.14 -2.30
C HIS A 259 -6.83 23.88 -3.44
N ALA A 260 -5.98 24.86 -3.13
CA ALA A 260 -5.29 25.66 -4.14
C ALA A 260 -4.30 24.83 -4.96
N HIS A 261 -3.55 23.93 -4.32
CA HIS A 261 -2.66 23.00 -5.00
C HIS A 261 -3.44 21.97 -5.82
N THR A 262 -4.51 21.40 -5.26
CA THR A 262 -5.39 20.46 -5.96
C THR A 262 -5.98 21.09 -7.21
N VAL A 263 -6.51 22.31 -7.15
CA VAL A 263 -7.06 22.98 -8.34
C VAL A 263 -6.00 23.16 -9.42
N ARG A 264 -4.79 23.61 -9.06
CA ARG A 264 -3.68 23.76 -10.03
C ARG A 264 -3.31 22.43 -10.67
N TYR A 265 -3.22 21.38 -9.86
CA TYR A 265 -2.96 20.02 -10.33
C TYR A 265 -4.05 19.55 -11.30
N CYS A 266 -5.32 19.72 -10.94
CA CYS A 266 -6.46 19.33 -11.76
C CYS A 266 -6.48 20.07 -13.11
N LYS A 267 -6.21 21.39 -13.11
CA LYS A 267 -6.07 22.20 -14.33
C LYS A 267 -4.97 21.69 -15.26
N THR A 268 -3.87 21.16 -14.71
CA THR A 268 -2.78 20.56 -15.49
C THR A 268 -3.10 19.15 -15.96
N LEU A 269 -3.80 18.36 -15.14
CA LEU A 269 -4.11 16.97 -15.41
C LEU A 269 -5.23 16.80 -16.45
N LEU A 270 -6.25 17.67 -16.43
CA LEU A 270 -7.44 17.51 -17.26
C LEU A 270 -7.13 17.41 -18.77
N PRO A 271 -6.30 18.28 -19.37
CA PRO A 271 -5.96 18.19 -20.79
C PRO A 271 -5.21 16.90 -21.14
N LEU A 272 -4.50 16.29 -20.20
CA LEU A 272 -3.77 15.03 -20.39
C LEU A 272 -4.70 13.82 -20.30
N VAL A 273 -5.73 13.88 -19.45
CA VAL A 273 -6.70 12.79 -19.26
C VAL A 273 -7.77 12.79 -20.35
N PHE A 274 -8.23 13.97 -20.77
CA PHE A 274 -9.38 14.10 -21.67
C PHE A 274 -9.25 13.30 -22.99
N PRO A 275 -8.09 13.23 -23.67
CA PRO A 275 -7.94 12.41 -24.88
C PRO A 275 -8.18 10.91 -24.62
N TRP A 276 -7.87 10.40 -23.43
CA TRP A 276 -8.06 8.99 -23.10
C TRP A 276 -9.53 8.61 -22.90
N THR A 277 -10.42 9.60 -22.70
CA THR A 277 -11.88 9.38 -22.57
C THR A 277 -12.53 8.88 -23.86
N THR A 278 -11.82 8.95 -24.99
CA THR A 278 -12.27 8.47 -26.30
C THR A 278 -11.48 7.26 -26.79
N CYS A 279 -10.54 6.75 -25.98
CA CYS A 279 -9.70 5.61 -26.34
C CYS A 279 -10.55 4.36 -26.67
N HIS A 280 -10.11 3.57 -27.65
CA HIS A 280 -10.79 2.31 -28.00
C HIS A 280 -10.76 1.28 -26.88
N HIS A 281 -9.70 1.26 -26.06
CA HIS A 281 -9.54 0.29 -25.00
C HIS A 281 -10.53 0.56 -23.85
N PHE A 282 -11.56 -0.29 -23.74
CA PHE A 282 -12.69 -0.12 -22.82
C PHE A 282 -12.28 0.28 -21.39
N LEU A 283 -11.40 -0.48 -20.74
CA LEU A 283 -11.01 -0.17 -19.36
C LEU A 283 -10.18 1.12 -19.22
N VAL A 284 -9.36 1.47 -20.21
CA VAL A 284 -8.58 2.72 -20.17
C VAL A 284 -9.54 3.89 -20.30
N ARG A 285 -10.46 3.81 -21.26
CA ARG A 285 -11.54 4.77 -21.45
C ARG A 285 -12.38 4.96 -20.19
N LEU A 286 -12.79 3.85 -19.56
CA LEU A 286 -13.58 3.85 -18.33
C LEU A 286 -12.90 4.64 -17.19
N TYR A 287 -11.62 4.35 -16.93
CA TYR A 287 -10.86 5.05 -15.88
C TYR A 287 -10.58 6.50 -16.23
N ALA A 288 -10.27 6.80 -17.50
CA ALA A 288 -10.08 8.17 -17.98
C ALA A 288 -11.35 9.01 -17.83
N GLN A 289 -12.52 8.47 -18.18
CA GLN A 289 -13.81 9.15 -18.03
C GLN A 289 -14.11 9.47 -16.56
N LYS A 290 -13.90 8.50 -15.66
CA LYS A 290 -14.06 8.75 -14.22
C LYS A 290 -13.05 9.79 -13.71
N THR A 291 -11.81 9.71 -14.17
CA THR A 291 -10.75 10.67 -13.79
C THR A 291 -11.10 12.07 -14.26
N ALA A 292 -11.54 12.24 -15.50
CA ALA A 292 -11.95 13.53 -16.05
C ALA A 292 -13.12 14.14 -15.28
N GLN A 293 -14.09 13.33 -14.85
CA GLN A 293 -15.22 13.80 -14.03
C GLN A 293 -14.76 14.39 -12.69
N VAL A 294 -13.93 13.66 -11.94
CA VAL A 294 -13.44 14.09 -10.62
C VAL A 294 -12.51 15.29 -10.76
N VAL A 295 -11.58 15.24 -11.70
CA VAL A 295 -10.62 16.33 -11.94
C VAL A 295 -11.32 17.62 -12.36
N TRP A 296 -12.41 17.52 -13.14
CA TRP A 296 -13.23 18.68 -13.48
C TRP A 296 -13.92 19.28 -12.26
N GLU A 297 -14.51 18.45 -11.39
CA GLU A 297 -15.18 18.91 -10.16
C GLU A 297 -14.20 19.60 -9.20
N GLU A 298 -13.08 18.95 -8.92
CA GLU A 298 -12.06 19.44 -7.98
C GLU A 298 -11.27 20.63 -8.54
N GLY A 299 -11.20 20.78 -9.87
CA GLY A 299 -10.43 21.81 -10.55
C GLY A 299 -11.20 23.09 -10.89
N ARG A 300 -12.51 23.14 -10.63
CA ARG A 300 -13.36 24.27 -11.05
C ARG A 300 -13.26 25.44 -10.06
N GLU A 301 -12.85 26.60 -10.57
CA GLU A 301 -12.82 27.87 -9.84
C GLU A 301 -13.29 29.01 -10.76
N GLY A 302 -14.13 29.91 -10.26
CA GLY A 302 -14.55 31.13 -10.97
C GLY A 302 -15.81 31.00 -11.84
N GLU A 303 -16.08 32.03 -12.65
CA GLU A 303 -17.21 32.08 -13.58
C GLU A 303 -16.95 31.20 -14.81
N GLU A 304 -18.01 30.53 -15.30
CA GLU A 304 -17.94 29.66 -16.48
C GLU A 304 -17.79 30.49 -17.76
N GLY A 305 -16.60 30.46 -18.36
CA GLY A 305 -16.39 30.88 -19.73
C GLY A 305 -16.96 29.85 -20.71
N GLN A 306 -16.91 30.18 -22.01
CA GLN A 306 -17.46 29.31 -23.06
C GLN A 306 -16.78 27.94 -23.13
N LEU A 307 -15.46 27.90 -22.88
CA LEU A 307 -14.70 26.65 -22.87
C LEU A 307 -15.05 25.80 -21.66
N GLU A 308 -15.19 26.40 -20.48
CA GLU A 308 -15.65 25.71 -19.28
C GLU A 308 -17.06 25.12 -19.48
N GLY A 309 -17.97 25.89 -20.09
CA GLY A 309 -19.31 25.42 -20.42
C GLY A 309 -19.32 24.23 -21.39
N PHE A 310 -18.44 24.24 -22.39
CA PHE A 310 -18.26 23.10 -23.31
C PHE A 310 -17.75 21.85 -22.58
N ILE A 311 -16.69 21.99 -21.78
CA ILE A 311 -16.12 20.88 -21.00
C ILE A 311 -17.18 20.33 -20.05
N ASN A 312 -17.90 21.19 -19.34
CA ASN A 312 -18.98 20.80 -18.44
C ASN A 312 -20.05 19.98 -19.17
N SER A 313 -20.43 20.39 -20.38
CA SER A 313 -21.39 19.65 -21.23
C SER A 313 -20.87 18.25 -21.58
N CYS A 314 -19.58 18.13 -21.93
CA CYS A 314 -18.96 16.82 -22.15
C CYS A 314 -18.94 15.95 -20.88
N ILE A 315 -18.61 16.53 -19.72
CA ILE A 315 -18.61 15.84 -18.43
C ILE A 315 -20.01 15.34 -18.09
N MET A 316 -21.06 16.16 -18.25
CA MET A 316 -22.45 15.77 -17.98
C MET A 316 -22.91 14.67 -18.93
N PHE A 317 -22.61 14.79 -20.23
CA PHE A 317 -22.88 13.72 -21.18
C PHE A 317 -22.22 12.41 -20.75
N MET A 318 -20.96 12.44 -20.30
CA MET A 318 -20.28 11.26 -19.80
C MET A 318 -20.95 10.67 -18.55
N ARG A 319 -21.45 11.49 -17.62
CA ARG A 319 -22.13 10.99 -16.40
C ARG A 319 -23.42 10.26 -16.68
N GLU A 320 -24.12 10.64 -17.74
CA GLU A 320 -25.43 10.08 -18.06
C GLU A 320 -25.31 8.91 -19.06
N HIS A 321 -24.38 9.00 -20.01
CA HIS A 321 -24.39 8.15 -21.20
C HIS A 321 -23.16 7.25 -21.35
N SER A 322 -22.08 7.46 -20.59
CA SER A 322 -20.83 6.73 -20.79
C SER A 322 -20.80 5.34 -20.16
N ASP A 323 -19.79 4.55 -20.56
CA ASP A 323 -19.45 3.28 -19.91
C ASP A 323 -19.18 3.47 -18.41
N ALA A 324 -18.64 4.63 -18.00
CA ALA A 324 -18.42 4.99 -16.60
C ALA A 324 -19.73 5.20 -15.84
N ALA A 325 -20.76 5.75 -16.48
CA ALA A 325 -22.09 5.85 -15.88
C ALA A 325 -22.68 4.46 -15.63
N ARG A 326 -22.62 3.59 -16.64
CA ARG A 326 -23.19 2.23 -16.58
C ARG A 326 -22.38 1.30 -15.66
N SER A 327 -21.09 1.55 -15.52
CA SER A 327 -20.17 0.74 -14.72
C SER A 327 -19.70 1.44 -13.45
N SER A 328 -20.39 2.49 -12.99
CA SER A 328 -19.97 3.25 -11.80
C SER A 328 -19.87 2.33 -10.59
N HIS A 329 -20.84 1.44 -10.41
CA HIS A 329 -20.85 0.40 -9.39
C HIS A 329 -19.61 -0.52 -9.43
N LYS A 330 -19.00 -0.76 -10.60
CA LYS A 330 -17.76 -1.57 -10.72
C LYS A 330 -16.52 -0.76 -10.36
N LEU A 331 -16.53 0.55 -10.62
CA LEU A 331 -15.45 1.46 -10.22
C LEU A 331 -15.54 1.79 -8.73
N GLU A 332 -16.73 1.93 -8.18
CA GLU A 332 -17.00 2.08 -6.75
C GLU A 332 -16.74 0.79 -5.99
N ALA A 333 -16.93 -0.38 -6.61
CA ALA A 333 -16.44 -1.65 -6.07
C ALA A 333 -14.92 -1.82 -6.19
N ASN A 334 -14.21 -0.96 -6.94
CA ASN A 334 -12.75 -0.96 -6.92
C ASN A 334 -12.28 -0.35 -5.59
N VAL A 335 -11.82 -1.24 -4.70
CA VAL A 335 -11.25 -0.93 -3.39
C VAL A 335 -10.20 0.20 -3.45
N GLY A 336 -9.41 0.26 -4.53
CA GLY A 336 -8.44 1.32 -4.77
C GLY A 336 -9.05 2.71 -4.94
N LEU A 337 -10.27 2.84 -5.46
CA LEU A 337 -10.90 4.14 -5.71
C LEU A 337 -11.92 4.55 -4.63
N SER A 338 -12.49 3.60 -3.90
CA SER A 338 -13.61 3.85 -2.98
C SER A 338 -13.28 3.71 -1.51
N LEU A 339 -12.35 2.81 -1.14
CA LEU A 339 -12.11 2.42 0.25
C LEU A 339 -10.70 2.74 0.72
N LEU A 340 -9.71 2.64 -0.15
CA LEU A 340 -8.33 2.98 0.19
C LEU A 340 -8.15 4.49 0.15
N ARG A 341 -7.79 5.07 1.30
CA ARG A 341 -7.33 6.45 1.41
C ARG A 341 -5.83 6.46 1.66
N PRO A 342 -5.00 6.62 0.60
CA PRO A 342 -3.56 6.44 0.72
C PRO A 342 -2.88 7.30 1.80
N PHE A 343 -3.47 8.47 2.07
CA PHE A 343 -2.91 9.47 2.99
C PHE A 343 -3.45 9.39 4.42
N SER A 344 -4.56 8.67 4.66
CA SER A 344 -5.07 8.44 6.02
C SER A 344 -4.77 7.04 6.54
N ASP A 345 -4.57 6.05 5.66
CA ASP A 345 -4.64 4.64 6.06
C ASP A 345 -3.29 3.92 5.96
N LEU A 346 -2.17 4.56 6.27
CA LEU A 346 -0.79 4.08 5.98
C LEU A 346 -0.42 2.67 6.50
N SER A 347 -1.30 2.01 7.25
CA SER A 347 -1.20 0.60 7.58
C SER A 347 -2.48 -0.18 7.28
N VAL A 348 -2.45 -1.03 6.25
CA VAL A 348 -3.46 -2.10 6.03
C VAL A 348 -3.35 -3.20 7.09
N GLN A 349 -2.21 -3.32 7.77
CA GLN A 349 -1.94 -4.44 8.68
C GLN A 349 -1.90 -4.08 10.17
N VAL A 350 -1.74 -2.81 10.53
CA VAL A 350 -1.31 -2.48 11.91
C VAL A 350 -2.45 -2.08 12.84
N TYR A 351 -3.68 -1.99 12.35
CA TYR A 351 -4.81 -1.72 13.25
C TYR A 351 -5.41 -2.97 13.92
N PRO A 352 -5.68 -4.09 13.22
CA PRO A 352 -6.16 -5.32 13.87
C PRO A 352 -5.17 -5.89 14.90
N GLU A 353 -3.87 -5.62 14.73
CA GLU A 353 -2.78 -6.21 15.53
C GLU A 353 -2.38 -5.34 16.73
N ARG A 354 -2.74 -4.05 16.77
CA ARG A 354 -2.62 -3.22 17.98
C ARG A 354 -3.59 -3.67 19.06
N VAL A 355 -4.81 -4.08 18.67
CA VAL A 355 -5.80 -4.72 19.54
C VAL A 355 -5.29 -6.05 20.11
N ALA A 356 -4.64 -6.87 19.29
CA ALA A 356 -4.06 -8.14 19.73
C ALA A 356 -2.90 -7.94 20.73
N LEU A 357 -2.08 -6.90 20.52
CA LEU A 357 -0.99 -6.54 21.44
C LEU A 357 -1.52 -5.92 22.75
N ALA A 358 -2.57 -5.10 22.71
CA ALA A 358 -3.21 -4.57 23.92
C ALA A 358 -3.79 -5.69 24.81
N ASN A 359 -4.40 -6.71 24.21
CA ASN A 359 -4.93 -7.88 24.91
C ASN A 359 -3.85 -8.80 25.51
N CYS A 360 -2.63 -8.81 24.96
CA CYS A 360 -1.52 -9.62 25.48
C CYS A 360 -0.77 -8.97 26.66
N TRP A 361 -0.90 -7.66 26.85
CA TRP A 361 -0.21 -6.93 27.93
C TRP A 361 -1.11 -6.62 29.14
N GLY A 362 -2.42 -6.84 29.03
CA GLY A 362 -3.38 -6.71 30.14
C GLY A 362 -3.50 -7.94 31.06
N SER A 363 -2.67 -8.97 30.87
CA SER A 363 -2.74 -10.23 31.64
C SER A 363 -1.37 -10.77 32.11
N LEU A 364 -0.48 -9.86 32.51
CA LEU A 364 0.66 -10.14 33.40
C LEU A 364 0.62 -9.25 34.64
#